data_AF-A0A327TSX0-F1
#
_entry.id   AF-A0A327TSX0-F1
#
_cell.length_a   1.000
_cell.length_b   1.000
_cell.length_c   1.000
_cell.angle_alpha   90.00
_cell.angle_beta   90.00
_cell.angle_gamma   90.00
#
_symmetry.space_group_name_H-M   'P 1'
#
loop_
_entity.id
_entity.type
_entity.pdbx_description
1 polymer ?
#
loop_
_entity_poly.entity_id
_entity_poly.type
_entity_poly.pdbx_seq_one_letter_code
_entity_poly.pdbx_strand_id
1 'polypeptide(L)'
;MRARVLLAGSEPPTPWQAYRAHRLLAGENPVVHLPRLALAAIELTVHQPVLLRPDLQRALLAEALAVAAAIAPDDPYRPEALRQIRKAYVERAGQLGFPLPEEWS
;
A
#
# COMPACT_ATOMS: atom_id res chain seq x y z
N MET A 1 -21.10 -4.29 1.25
CA MET A 1 -21.64 -3.26 2.17
C MET A 1 -20.70 -2.91 3.35
N ARG A 2 -20.05 -3.88 4.03
CA ARG A 2 -19.23 -3.61 5.25
C ARG A 2 -18.02 -2.67 5.09
N ALA A 3 -17.29 -2.69 3.96
CA ALA A 3 -16.12 -1.81 3.76
C ALA A 3 -16.48 -0.33 3.59
N ARG A 4 -17.58 -0.03 2.87
CA ARG A 4 -18.09 1.36 2.75
C ARG A 4 -18.50 1.92 4.11
N VAL A 5 -19.15 1.10 4.93
CA VAL A 5 -19.55 1.48 6.29
C VAL A 5 -18.35 1.73 7.20
N LEU A 6 -17.27 0.93 7.08
CA LEU A 6 -16.03 1.15 7.83
C LEU A 6 -15.35 2.49 7.51
N LEU A 7 -15.40 2.94 6.26
CA LEU A 7 -14.84 4.24 5.86
C LEU A 7 -15.79 5.42 6.17
N ALA A 8 -17.08 5.15 6.39
CA ALA A 8 -18.11 6.17 6.63
C ALA A 8 -18.48 6.32 8.12
N GLY A 9 -17.80 5.60 9.02
CA GLY A 9 -18.02 5.71 10.47
C GLY A 9 -17.56 7.06 11.04
N SER A 10 -18.00 7.38 12.26
CA SER A 10 -17.64 8.62 12.97
C SER A 10 -16.20 8.64 13.49
N GLU A 11 -15.58 7.48 13.65
CA GLU A 11 -14.17 7.36 14.01
C GLU A 11 -13.33 7.07 12.75
N PRO A 12 -12.15 7.69 12.60
CA PRO A 12 -11.26 7.40 11.50
C PRO A 12 -10.83 5.92 11.55
N PRO A 13 -10.84 5.19 10.43
CA PRO A 13 -10.43 3.79 10.41
C PRO A 13 -8.96 3.68 10.79
N THR A 14 -8.62 2.63 11.55
CA THR A 14 -7.21 2.24 11.74
C THR A 14 -6.54 2.00 10.38
N PRO A 15 -5.20 2.15 10.27
CA PRO A 15 -4.49 1.87 9.02
C PRO A 15 -4.81 0.50 8.43
N TRP A 16 -4.97 -0.52 9.28
CA TRP A 16 -5.38 -1.87 8.87
C TRP A 16 -6.82 -1.97 8.37
N GLN A 17 -7.74 -1.20 8.93
CA GLN A 17 -9.12 -1.13 8.43
C GLN A 17 -9.16 -0.40 7.08
N ALA A 18 -8.42 0.71 6.94
CA ALA A 18 -8.33 1.47 5.70
C ALA A 18 -7.74 0.60 4.57
N TYR A 19 -6.62 -0.08 4.81
CA TYR A 19 -5.99 -1.01 3.87
C TYR A 19 -6.98 -2.10 3.44
N ARG A 20 -7.63 -2.80 4.39
CA ARG A 20 -8.60 -3.85 4.06
C ARG A 20 -9.82 -3.32 3.30
N ALA A 21 -10.31 -2.14 3.64
CA ALA A 21 -11.45 -1.54 2.96
C ALA A 21 -11.11 -1.17 1.51
N HIS A 22 -9.97 -0.50 1.28
CA HIS A 22 -9.54 -0.16 -0.07
C HIS A 22 -9.18 -1.38 -0.91
N ARG A 23 -8.63 -2.44 -0.29
CA ARG A 23 -8.38 -3.72 -0.97
C ARG A 23 -9.67 -4.37 -1.48
N LEU A 24 -10.74 -4.35 -0.68
CA LEU A 24 -12.05 -4.84 -1.12
C LEU A 24 -12.66 -3.94 -2.21
N LEU A 25 -12.65 -2.63 -1.99
CA LEU A 25 -13.34 -1.68 -2.85
C LEU A 25 -12.63 -1.45 -4.20
N ALA A 26 -11.33 -1.76 -4.30
CA ALA A 26 -10.60 -1.73 -5.57
C ALA A 26 -11.16 -2.68 -6.63
N GLY A 27 -11.81 -3.78 -6.23
CA GLY A 27 -12.52 -4.66 -7.16
C GLY A 27 -13.80 -4.04 -7.74
N GLU A 28 -14.40 -3.07 -7.05
CA GLU A 28 -15.64 -2.40 -7.49
C GLU A 28 -15.33 -1.10 -8.25
N ASN A 29 -14.36 -0.31 -7.78
CA ASN A 29 -13.94 0.94 -8.41
C ASN A 29 -12.42 1.13 -8.28
N PRO A 30 -11.63 0.56 -9.20
CA PRO A 30 -10.17 0.57 -9.13
C PRO A 30 -9.60 1.98 -9.25
N VAL A 31 -10.18 2.85 -10.09
CA VAL A 31 -9.72 4.25 -10.27
C VAL A 31 -9.72 5.00 -8.94
N VAL A 32 -10.75 4.80 -8.12
CA VAL A 32 -10.87 5.46 -6.81
C VAL A 32 -9.99 4.78 -5.76
N HIS A 33 -9.89 3.45 -5.77
CA HIS A 33 -9.38 2.72 -4.61
C HIS A 33 -7.96 2.15 -4.78
N LEU A 34 -7.43 1.97 -5.99
CA LEU A 34 -6.03 1.57 -6.17
C LEU A 34 -5.04 2.62 -5.62
N PRO A 35 -5.20 3.94 -5.89
CA PRO A 35 -4.36 4.96 -5.28
C PRO A 35 -4.33 4.87 -3.74
N ARG A 36 -5.52 4.75 -3.14
CA ARG A 36 -5.68 4.71 -1.68
C ARG A 36 -5.17 3.40 -1.07
N LEU A 37 -5.30 2.28 -1.79
CA LEU A 37 -4.76 0.99 -1.37
C LEU A 37 -3.22 1.01 -1.35
N ALA A 38 -2.58 1.56 -2.39
CA ALA A 38 -1.13 1.65 -2.47
C ALA A 38 -0.58 2.48 -1.29
N LEU A 39 -1.21 3.62 -0.99
CA LEU A 39 -0.85 4.46 0.15
C LEU A 39 -1.03 3.73 1.49
N ALA A 40 -2.19 3.14 1.73
CA ALA A 40 -2.47 2.45 2.99
C ALA A 40 -1.53 1.27 3.24
N ALA A 41 -1.12 0.56 2.19
CA ALA A 41 -0.15 -0.53 2.28
C ALA A 41 1.24 -0.03 2.73
N ILE A 42 1.74 1.10 2.19
CA ILE A 42 3.03 1.64 2.63
C ILE A 42 2.97 2.29 4.01
N GLU A 43 1.89 2.97 4.35
CA GLU A 43 1.71 3.61 5.66
C GLU A 43 1.80 2.59 6.81
N LEU A 44 1.29 1.38 6.61
CA LEU A 44 1.43 0.28 7.57
C LEU A 44 2.91 -0.04 7.84
N THR A 45 3.75 -0.06 6.80
CA THR A 45 5.18 -0.36 6.93
C THR A 45 6.01 0.79 7.47
N VAL A 46 5.59 2.04 7.22
CA VAL A 46 6.29 3.25 7.67
C VAL A 46 5.96 3.62 9.10
N HIS A 47 4.67 3.57 9.47
CA HIS A 47 4.20 4.08 10.76
C HIS A 47 3.99 2.98 11.82
N GLN A 48 3.91 1.71 11.41
CA GLN A 48 3.78 0.58 12.35
C GLN A 48 4.87 -0.50 12.19
N PRO A 49 6.15 -0.19 11.88
CA PRO A 49 7.14 -1.20 11.54
C PRO A 49 7.41 -2.21 12.67
N VAL A 50 7.34 -1.77 13.94
CA VAL A 50 7.60 -2.64 15.11
C VAL A 50 6.49 -3.67 15.33
N LEU A 51 5.29 -3.40 14.81
CA LEU A 51 4.14 -4.29 14.96
C LEU A 51 4.07 -5.35 13.84
N LEU A 52 4.91 -5.23 12.82
CA LEU A 52 4.87 -6.07 11.62
C LEU A 52 6.08 -6.98 11.56
N ARG A 53 5.83 -8.27 11.37
CA ARG A 53 6.89 -9.22 11.04
C ARG A 53 7.55 -8.84 9.70
N PRO A 54 8.86 -9.08 9.51
CA PRO A 54 9.57 -8.71 8.28
C PRO A 54 8.96 -9.28 6.99
N ASP A 55 8.43 -10.51 7.03
CA ASP A 55 7.72 -11.15 5.90
C ASP A 55 6.49 -10.34 5.47
N LEU A 56 5.72 -9.86 6.45
CA LEU A 56 4.52 -9.07 6.21
C LEU A 56 4.86 -7.67 5.69
N GLN A 57 5.92 -7.03 6.20
CA GLN A 57 6.38 -5.75 5.68
C GLN A 57 6.79 -5.87 4.21
N ARG A 58 7.56 -6.90 3.86
CA ARG A 58 7.93 -7.18 2.46
C ARG A 58 6.71 -7.43 1.58
N ALA A 59 5.73 -8.22 2.05
CA ALA A 59 4.51 -8.50 1.30
C ALA A 59 3.68 -7.24 1.04
N LEU A 60 3.54 -6.35 2.03
CA LEU A 60 2.82 -5.08 1.89
C LEU A 60 3.52 -4.13 0.90
N LEU A 61 4.85 -4.06 0.94
CA LEU A 61 5.64 -3.26 -0.01
C LEU A 61 5.52 -3.78 -1.44
N ALA A 62 5.58 -5.10 -1.62
CA ALA A 62 5.40 -5.74 -2.93
C ALA A 62 3.98 -5.53 -3.47
N GLU A 63 2.96 -5.65 -2.63
CA GLU A 63 1.57 -5.36 -3.00
C GLU A 63 1.39 -3.88 -3.37
N ALA A 64 1.95 -2.95 -2.59
CA ALA A 64 1.89 -1.53 -2.88
C ALA A 64 2.47 -1.21 -4.27
N LEU A 65 3.62 -1.80 -4.62
CA LEU A 65 4.23 -1.66 -5.95
C LEU A 65 3.31 -2.17 -7.06
N ALA A 66 2.77 -3.38 -6.89
CA ALA A 66 1.88 -3.98 -7.88
C ALA A 66 0.61 -3.14 -8.07
N VAL A 67 0.01 -2.67 -6.97
CA VAL A 67 -1.18 -1.80 -6.99
C VAL A 67 -0.87 -0.48 -7.67
N ALA A 68 0.24 0.18 -7.32
CA ALA A 68 0.63 1.45 -7.95
C ALA A 68 0.96 1.28 -9.43
N ALA A 69 1.55 0.16 -9.84
CA ALA A 69 1.80 -0.16 -11.24
C ALA A 69 0.50 -0.33 -12.04
N ALA A 70 -0.55 -0.86 -11.41
CA ALA A 70 -1.89 -1.06 -11.98
C ALA A 70 -2.78 0.20 -11.99
N ILE A 71 -2.37 1.29 -11.34
CA ILE A 71 -3.03 2.60 -11.49
C ILE A 71 -2.90 3.04 -12.96
N ALA A 72 -3.95 3.68 -13.48
CA ALA A 72 -3.99 4.13 -14.86
C ALA A 72 -2.79 5.05 -15.20
N PRO A 73 -2.14 4.90 -16.37
CA PRO A 73 -0.92 5.65 -16.71
C PRO A 73 -1.09 7.18 -16.72
N ASP A 74 -2.30 7.65 -17.00
CA ASP A 74 -2.70 9.06 -17.03
C ASP A 74 -3.12 9.61 -15.66
N ASP A 75 -3.22 8.76 -14.63
CA ASP A 75 -3.50 9.20 -13.28
C ASP A 75 -2.28 9.96 -12.71
N PRO A 76 -2.44 11.24 -12.31
CA PRO A 76 -1.34 12.06 -11.82
C PRO A 76 -0.74 11.54 -10.51
N TYR A 77 -1.45 10.70 -9.75
CA TYR A 77 -0.95 10.10 -8.51
C TYR A 77 0.08 8.99 -8.76
N ARG A 78 -0.06 8.26 -9.88
CA ARG A 78 0.77 7.09 -10.21
C ARG A 78 2.28 7.32 -10.11
N PRO A 79 2.88 8.35 -10.73
CA PRO A 79 4.33 8.53 -10.70
C PRO A 79 4.86 8.85 -9.29
N GLU A 80 4.12 9.61 -8.49
CA GLU A 80 4.52 9.91 -7.12
C GLU A 80 4.37 8.69 -6.21
N ALA A 81 3.29 7.92 -6.35
CA ALA A 81 3.09 6.67 -5.62
C ALA A 81 4.26 5.70 -5.86
N LEU A 82 4.61 5.46 -7.13
CA LEU A 82 5.71 4.57 -7.49
C LEU A 82 7.05 5.02 -6.89
N ARG A 83 7.33 6.34 -6.87
CA ARG A 83 8.55 6.88 -6.23
C ARG A 83 8.57 6.63 -4.73
N GLN A 84 7.49 6.99 -4.03
CA GLN A 84 7.39 6.84 -2.58
C GLN A 84 7.52 5.38 -2.15
N ILE A 85 6.82 4.48 -2.85
CA ILE A 85 6.84 3.04 -2.55
C ILE A 85 8.23 2.45 -2.82
N ARG A 86 8.89 2.83 -3.93
CA ARG A 86 10.27 2.40 -4.22
C ARG A 86 11.24 2.81 -3.12
N LYS A 87 11.16 4.06 -2.68
CA LYS A 87 11.98 4.57 -1.58
C LYS A 87 11.75 3.77 -0.31
N ALA A 88 10.49 3.58 0.09
CA ALA A 88 10.14 2.80 1.28
C ALA A 88 10.63 1.35 1.18
N TYR A 89 10.52 0.73 0.00
CA TYR A 89 10.99 -0.64 -0.23
C TYR A 89 12.50 -0.75 0.00
N VAL A 90 13.29 0.12 -0.62
CA VAL A 90 14.77 0.11 -0.49
C VAL A 90 15.19 0.33 0.96
N GLU A 91 14.58 1.30 1.65
CA GLU A 91 14.87 1.58 3.05
C GLU A 91 14.58 0.36 3.95
N ARG A 92 13.42 -0.29 3.77
CA ARG A 92 13.04 -1.46 4.56
C ARG A 92 13.87 -2.69 4.22
N ALA A 93 14.22 -2.89 2.95
CA ALA A 93 15.09 -3.97 2.51
C ALA A 93 16.47 -3.88 3.20
N GLY A 94 17.06 -2.68 3.24
CA GLY A 94 18.33 -2.44 3.94
C GLY A 94 18.24 -2.65 5.45
N GLN A 95 17.14 -2.25 6.08
CA GLN A 95 16.94 -2.40 7.53
C GLN A 95 16.67 -3.84 7.96
N LEU A 96 15.97 -4.62 7.13
CA LEU A 96 15.47 -5.96 7.47
C LEU A 96 16.23 -7.09 6.77
N GLY A 97 17.18 -6.77 5.90
CA GLY A 97 18.06 -7.75 5.25
C GLY A 97 17.36 -8.64 4.22
N PHE A 98 16.31 -8.16 3.56
CA PHE A 98 15.64 -8.89 2.47
C PHE A 98 16.02 -8.32 1.09
N PRO A 99 15.97 -9.11 0.02
CA PRO A 99 16.42 -8.67 -1.30
C PRO A 99 15.46 -7.64 -1.94
N LEU A 100 16.03 -6.77 -2.76
CA LEU A 100 15.26 -5.92 -3.68
C LEU A 100 14.54 -6.78 -4.73
N PRO A 101 13.48 -6.27 -5.37
CA PRO A 101 12.85 -6.95 -6.49
C PRO A 101 13.87 -7.21 -7.61
N GLU A 102 13.81 -8.37 -8.25
CA GLU A 102 14.78 -8.79 -9.26
C GLU A 102 14.81 -7.81 -10.44
N GLU A 103 13.66 -7.23 -10.78
CA GLU A 103 13.51 -6.24 -11.84
C GLU A 103 14.20 -4.88 -11.57
N TRP A 104 14.77 -4.68 -10.36
CA TRP A 104 15.49 -3.46 -9.98
C TRP A 104 17.01 -3.66 -9.84
N SER A 105 17.49 -4.88 -10.07
CA SER A 105 18.92 -5.22 -10.10
C SER A 105 19.51 -4.94 -11.47
#